data_AF-A0A7Y9EK97-F1
#
_entry.id   AF-A0A7Y9EK97-F1
#
_cell.length_a   1.000
_cell.length_b   1.000
_cell.length_c   1.000
_cell.angle_alpha   90.00
_cell.angle_beta   90.00
_cell.angle_gamma   90.00
#
_symmetry.space_group_name_H-M   'P 1'
#
loop_
_entity.id
_entity.type
_entity.pdbx_description
1 polymer ?
#
loop_
_entity_poly.entity_id
_entity_poly.type
_entity_poly.pdbx_seq_one_letter_code
_entity_poly.pdbx_strand_id
1 'polypeptide(L)'
;MSTENRAARAARGGAAAAIIVAVAVPAFALAAPAGAAASETTAHTTATTQTAGAQAAGAPAVVPRAPADDTVGQIAKGLLDSRLFVTSGAGNPLTPADRNEIETSLGGDSDADIRAVVVRNDVTSTEVRQMLPAVAERVGKGGTYVAITADGSRMGAISKKLDRPEINQIVTRTEGAPLKQRLIQFGNLAEKKVDSGARTSATVGYVLLGVLALVVAAIVGVMLNARKKRRERAAREMDDLKAGVQEDVTLLGEDIARLDLPVMDSDLDPDTRADYERAMNSYDRAKSSTERAARPQDMQEVTTALEDGRYYMTATRARLAGDPVPERRAPCFFNPQHGPSVQDVTWAPPGGVARSVPACAADAEAVLRGSDPDVRMVPVGGGRQPYWNAGPAYAPYAGGYYQGYGGVDLLSGMLIGTALGSIWGGGFGGGFGGGDGDIGGGWDFGGGDFGGGGDFGGGGDFGGF
;
A
#
# COMPACT_ATOMS: atom_id res chain seq x y z
N MET A 1 -39.14 -39.77 -33.15
CA MET A 1 -38.78 -40.24 -34.50
C MET A 1 -38.54 -39.00 -35.36
N SER A 2 -37.31 -38.89 -35.92
CA SER A 2 -36.79 -38.05 -37.04
C SER A 2 -37.28 -36.60 -37.20
N THR A 3 -36.45 -35.58 -37.47
CA THR A 3 -35.35 -35.44 -38.44
C THR A 3 -34.40 -34.30 -37.96
N GLU A 4 -33.07 -34.45 -37.96
CA GLU A 4 -32.08 -33.99 -38.99
C GLU A 4 -32.20 -32.49 -39.37
N ASN A 5 -31.19 -31.67 -39.66
CA ASN A 5 -29.72 -31.70 -39.74
C ASN A 5 -29.28 -30.26 -40.11
N ARG A 6 -28.21 -29.69 -39.51
CA ARG A 6 -27.25 -28.71 -40.11
C ARG A 6 -26.13 -28.47 -39.08
N ALA A 7 -24.96 -29.12 -39.22
CA ALA A 7 -23.78 -28.66 -39.97
C ALA A 7 -23.27 -27.27 -39.51
N ALA A 8 -22.00 -26.99 -39.21
CA ALA A 8 -20.77 -27.78 -39.18
C ALA A 8 -19.65 -26.94 -38.48
N ARG A 9 -18.74 -27.63 -37.78
CA ARG A 9 -17.26 -27.53 -37.83
C ARG A 9 -16.52 -26.18 -37.58
N ALA A 10 -15.59 -26.28 -36.61
CA ALA A 10 -14.27 -25.62 -36.45
C ALA A 10 -14.20 -24.14 -36.03
N ALA A 11 -13.55 -23.88 -34.88
CA ALA A 11 -12.17 -23.36 -34.85
C ALA A 11 -11.68 -23.19 -33.39
N ARG A 12 -10.50 -23.73 -33.11
CA ARG A 12 -9.65 -23.36 -31.97
C ARG A 12 -9.08 -21.96 -32.24
N GLY A 13 -9.09 -21.08 -31.24
CA GLY A 13 -8.41 -19.79 -31.28
C GLY A 13 -8.22 -19.26 -29.86
N GLY A 14 -6.97 -19.13 -29.43
CA GLY A 14 -6.60 -18.73 -28.07
C GLY A 14 -6.97 -17.29 -27.74
N ALA A 15 -7.37 -17.07 -26.49
CA ALA A 15 -7.55 -15.74 -25.92
C ALA A 15 -6.24 -15.31 -25.24
N ALA A 16 -5.52 -14.39 -25.88
CA ALA A 16 -4.45 -13.63 -25.26
C ALA A 16 -5.08 -12.44 -24.51
N ALA A 17 -4.88 -12.37 -23.20
CA ALA A 17 -5.26 -11.23 -22.37
C ALA A 17 -4.19 -10.13 -22.52
N ALA A 18 -4.56 -9.01 -23.13
CA ALA A 18 -3.73 -7.81 -23.20
C ALA A 18 -3.88 -7.01 -21.89
N ILE A 19 -2.79 -6.84 -21.16
CA ILE A 19 -2.68 -5.96 -20.00
C ILE A 19 -2.33 -4.56 -20.53
N ILE A 20 -3.28 -3.62 -20.41
CA ILE A 20 -3.05 -2.20 -20.68
C ILE A 20 -2.52 -1.57 -19.38
N VAL A 21 -1.26 -1.16 -19.37
CA VAL A 21 -0.67 -0.32 -18.32
C VAL A 21 -0.83 1.14 -18.75
N ALA A 22 -1.72 1.87 -18.08
CA ALA A 22 -1.85 3.31 -18.25
C ALA A 22 -0.80 4.02 -17.38
N VAL A 23 0.18 4.66 -18.03
CA VAL A 23 1.15 5.56 -17.38
C VAL A 23 0.61 6.98 -17.49
N ALA A 24 0.26 7.58 -16.36
CA ALA A 24 -0.10 8.99 -16.27
C ALA A 24 1.18 9.85 -16.20
N VAL A 25 1.32 10.80 -17.13
CA VAL A 25 2.37 11.83 -17.14
C VAL A 25 1.74 13.17 -16.72
N PRO A 26 2.31 13.92 -15.77
CA PRO A 26 1.85 15.28 -15.50
C PRO A 26 2.45 16.26 -16.51
N ALA A 27 1.58 16.99 -17.22
CA ALA A 27 1.94 18.10 -18.09
C ALA A 27 2.23 19.36 -17.24
N PHE A 28 3.46 19.87 -17.30
CA PHE A 28 3.78 21.22 -16.85
C PHE A 28 3.58 22.20 -18.01
N ALA A 29 2.60 23.09 -17.86
CA ALA A 29 2.40 24.24 -18.73
C ALA A 29 3.29 25.41 -18.26
N LEU A 30 4.20 25.88 -19.11
CA LEU A 30 4.89 27.15 -18.95
C LEU A 30 4.48 28.05 -20.12
N ALA A 31 3.74 29.10 -19.77
CA ALA A 31 3.35 30.18 -20.66
C ALA A 31 4.55 31.07 -20.98
N ALA A 32 4.72 31.38 -22.26
CA ALA A 32 5.49 32.53 -22.71
C ALA A 32 4.72 33.83 -22.43
N PRO A 33 5.43 34.97 -22.42
CA PRO A 33 5.04 35.97 -23.41
C PRO A 33 6.24 36.53 -24.19
N ALA A 34 5.95 36.85 -25.45
CA ALA A 34 6.79 37.62 -26.34
C ALA A 34 6.73 39.12 -25.99
N GLY A 35 7.86 39.80 -26.14
CA GLY A 35 7.98 41.25 -26.15
C GLY A 35 9.07 41.64 -27.14
N ALA A 36 8.67 42.35 -28.19
CA ALA A 36 9.47 42.73 -29.35
C ALA A 36 10.21 44.07 -29.17
N ALA A 37 11.08 44.34 -30.15
CA ALA A 37 11.49 45.65 -30.68
C ALA A 37 12.88 46.20 -30.30
N ALA A 38 13.77 46.02 -31.28
CA ALA A 38 14.75 46.95 -31.89
C ALA A 38 15.04 48.33 -31.29
N SER A 39 16.34 48.68 -31.26
CA SER A 39 16.99 49.89 -31.82
C SER A 39 18.53 49.66 -31.78
N GLU A 40 19.25 49.54 -32.89
CA GLU A 40 19.87 50.61 -33.73
C GLU A 40 21.07 51.37 -33.10
N THR A 41 22.17 51.40 -33.88
CA THR A 41 23.06 52.57 -34.11
C THR A 41 24.39 52.72 -33.32
N THR A 42 25.47 52.33 -34.01
CA THR A 42 26.68 53.13 -34.37
C THR A 42 27.70 53.58 -33.31
N ALA A 43 28.99 53.31 -33.57
CA ALA A 43 30.15 54.24 -33.54
C ALA A 43 31.48 53.45 -33.44
N HIS A 44 32.30 53.44 -34.48
CA HIS A 44 33.45 54.34 -34.76
C HIS A 44 34.82 53.82 -34.30
N THR A 45 35.64 53.53 -35.32
CA THR A 45 37.10 53.42 -35.35
C THR A 45 37.78 54.77 -35.11
N THR A 46 38.78 54.83 -34.22
CA THR A 46 40.11 55.48 -34.37
C THR A 46 40.91 55.27 -33.07
N ALA A 47 42.02 54.52 -33.10
CA ALA A 47 43.38 54.97 -33.38
C ALA A 47 43.92 56.03 -32.38
N THR A 48 44.88 55.62 -31.55
CA THR A 48 45.86 56.54 -30.98
C THR A 48 47.23 55.89 -31.00
N THR A 49 48.09 56.52 -31.78
CA THR A 49 49.51 56.29 -32.00
C THR A 49 50.30 56.67 -30.74
N GLN A 50 51.27 55.84 -30.33
CA GLN A 50 52.44 56.32 -29.60
C GLN A 50 53.70 55.77 -30.27
N THR A 51 54.55 56.70 -30.67
CA THR A 51 55.82 56.50 -31.35
C THR A 51 56.93 56.93 -30.39
N ALA A 52 57.88 56.03 -30.08
CA ALA A 52 59.28 56.29 -29.71
C ALA A 52 59.87 54.99 -29.10
N GLY A 53 61.06 54.50 -29.42
CA GLY A 53 62.09 54.94 -30.35
C GLY A 53 62.96 53.75 -30.73
N ALA A 54 63.66 53.88 -31.85
CA ALA A 54 64.60 52.88 -32.34
C ALA A 54 65.96 53.05 -31.65
N GLN A 55 66.49 51.99 -31.06
CA GLN A 55 67.92 51.75 -30.92
C GLN A 55 68.21 50.31 -31.35
N ALA A 56 69.13 50.18 -32.29
CA ALA A 56 69.62 48.93 -32.84
C ALA A 56 70.68 48.31 -31.91
N ALA A 57 70.64 46.98 -31.76
CA ALA A 57 71.79 46.05 -31.83
C ALA A 57 71.53 44.78 -30.98
N GLY A 58 71.72 43.61 -31.59
CA GLY A 58 71.80 42.32 -30.91
C GLY A 58 70.78 41.30 -31.39
N ALA A 59 71.13 40.56 -32.45
CA ALA A 59 70.38 39.37 -32.85
C ALA A 59 70.45 38.31 -31.74
N PRO A 60 69.32 37.81 -31.19
CA PRO A 60 69.35 36.57 -30.45
C PRO A 60 69.42 35.42 -31.46
N ALA A 61 70.39 34.53 -31.24
CA ALA A 61 70.53 33.29 -31.98
C ALA A 61 69.18 32.54 -32.00
N VAL A 62 68.72 32.18 -33.20
CA VAL A 62 67.62 31.23 -33.38
C VAL A 62 68.10 29.89 -32.83
N VAL A 63 67.66 29.54 -31.62
CA VAL A 63 67.72 28.16 -31.14
C VAL A 63 66.69 27.38 -31.95
N PRO A 64 67.05 26.29 -32.64
CA PRO A 64 66.06 25.47 -33.32
C PRO A 64 65.06 24.94 -32.29
N ARG A 65 63.78 25.31 -32.45
CA ARG A 65 62.66 24.75 -31.68
C ARG A 65 62.62 23.25 -31.98
N ALA A 66 62.72 22.41 -30.95
CA ALA A 66 62.50 20.98 -31.06
C ALA A 66 61.15 20.70 -31.76
N PRO A 67 61.03 19.63 -32.57
CA PRO A 67 59.78 19.33 -33.28
C PRO A 67 58.62 19.27 -32.29
N ALA A 68 57.55 20.02 -32.57
CA ALA A 68 56.36 20.01 -31.74
C ALA A 68 55.66 18.66 -31.87
N ASP A 69 55.34 18.03 -30.74
CA ASP A 69 54.48 16.84 -30.71
C ASP A 69 53.10 17.11 -31.32
N ASP A 70 52.45 16.03 -31.75
CA ASP A 70 51.09 16.08 -32.26
C ASP A 70 50.11 16.66 -31.23
N THR A 71 49.25 17.55 -31.71
CA THR A 71 48.17 18.14 -30.92
C THR A 71 47.09 17.11 -30.60
N VAL A 72 46.31 17.35 -29.54
CA VAL A 72 45.11 16.56 -29.19
C VAL A 72 44.17 16.38 -30.39
N GLY A 73 44.04 17.40 -31.25
CA GLY A 73 43.21 17.33 -32.46
C GLY A 73 43.75 16.35 -33.51
N GLN A 74 45.07 16.28 -33.69
CA GLN A 74 45.71 15.32 -34.60
C GLN A 74 45.61 13.89 -34.08
N ILE A 75 45.85 13.69 -32.78
CA ILE A 75 45.69 12.38 -32.12
C ILE A 75 44.24 11.91 -32.23
N ALA A 76 43.27 12.77 -31.93
CA ALA A 76 41.85 12.43 -32.04
C ALA A 76 41.45 12.08 -33.47
N LYS A 77 41.93 12.83 -34.47
CA LYS A 77 41.69 12.51 -35.88
C LYS A 77 42.25 11.13 -36.25
N GLY A 78 43.49 10.83 -35.85
CA GLY A 78 44.08 9.51 -36.08
C GLY A 78 43.32 8.37 -35.41
N LEU A 79 42.82 8.60 -34.19
CA LEU A 79 42.01 7.64 -33.44
C LEU A 79 40.55 7.54 -33.91
N LEU A 80 40.07 8.45 -34.75
CA LEU A 80 38.78 8.30 -35.44
C LEU A 80 38.88 7.27 -36.56
N ASP A 81 40.01 7.27 -37.26
CA ASP A 81 40.29 6.45 -38.44
C ASP A 81 40.89 5.08 -38.06
N SER A 82 41.68 5.01 -36.98
CA SER A 82 42.29 3.78 -36.46
C SER A 82 42.06 3.57 -34.95
N ARG A 83 42.33 2.34 -34.48
CA ARG A 83 42.38 1.95 -33.07
C ARG A 83 43.70 2.33 -32.39
N LEU A 84 44.76 2.55 -33.16
CA LEU A 84 46.10 2.86 -32.66
C LEU A 84 46.63 4.14 -33.33
N PHE A 85 47.16 5.07 -32.54
CA PHE A 85 47.87 6.24 -33.05
C PHE A 85 49.25 6.36 -32.40
N VAL A 86 50.29 6.54 -33.20
CA VAL A 86 51.67 6.75 -32.71
C VAL A 86 52.02 8.22 -32.95
N THR A 87 52.34 8.96 -31.88
CA THR A 87 52.68 10.37 -32.01
C THR A 87 54.05 10.56 -32.67
N SER A 88 54.23 11.69 -33.35
CA SER A 88 55.44 12.05 -34.08
C SER A 88 56.68 12.09 -33.17
N GLY A 89 56.54 12.55 -31.92
CA GLY A 89 57.64 12.52 -30.93
C GLY A 89 57.85 11.18 -30.24
N ALA A 90 56.99 10.17 -30.45
CA ALA A 90 57.25 8.79 -30.04
C ALA A 90 58.27 8.09 -30.97
N GLY A 91 58.58 8.69 -32.14
CA GLY A 91 59.45 8.10 -33.15
C GLY A 91 58.76 6.93 -33.87
N ASN A 92 59.54 5.89 -34.22
CA ASN A 92 59.02 4.68 -34.86
C ASN A 92 59.27 3.42 -34.00
N PRO A 93 58.60 3.30 -32.83
CA PRO A 93 58.85 2.22 -31.88
C PRO A 93 58.22 0.87 -32.29
N LEU A 94 57.38 0.86 -33.34
CA LEU A 94 56.63 -0.31 -33.79
C LEU A 94 56.85 -0.56 -35.28
N THR A 95 57.03 -1.83 -35.65
CA THR A 95 57.06 -2.20 -37.08
C THR A 95 55.65 -2.11 -37.69
N PRO A 96 55.51 -1.99 -39.02
CA PRO A 96 54.20 -2.04 -39.68
C PRO A 96 53.40 -3.32 -39.34
N ALA A 97 54.09 -4.47 -39.20
CA ALA A 97 53.47 -5.72 -38.81
C ALA A 97 52.93 -5.67 -37.37
N ASP A 98 53.71 -5.12 -36.43
CA ASP A 98 53.28 -4.98 -35.04
C ASP A 98 52.09 -4.03 -34.88
N ARG A 99 52.06 -2.93 -35.64
CA ARG A 99 50.90 -2.02 -35.65
C ARG A 99 49.63 -2.72 -36.09
N ASN A 100 49.69 -3.48 -37.18
CA ASN A 100 48.54 -4.22 -37.70
C ASN A 100 48.03 -5.28 -36.71
N GLU A 101 48.93 -5.97 -36.01
CA GLU A 101 48.57 -6.97 -35.01
C GLU A 101 47.90 -6.33 -33.78
N ILE A 102 48.43 -5.20 -33.30
CA ILE A 102 47.81 -4.42 -32.21
C ILE A 102 46.43 -3.91 -32.63
N GLU A 103 46.31 -3.30 -33.81
CA GLU A 103 45.03 -2.80 -34.31
C GLU A 103 44.00 -3.91 -34.48
N THR A 104 44.41 -5.08 -34.97
CA THR A 104 43.55 -6.26 -35.10
C THR A 104 43.07 -6.75 -33.73
N SER A 105 43.99 -6.86 -32.75
CA SER A 105 43.63 -7.27 -31.39
C SER A 105 42.66 -6.29 -30.74
N LEU A 106 42.97 -4.98 -30.77
CA LEU A 106 42.11 -3.94 -30.21
C LEU A 106 40.77 -3.82 -30.96
N GLY A 107 40.73 -4.22 -32.23
CA GLY A 107 39.51 -4.33 -33.01
C GLY A 107 38.60 -5.48 -32.57
N GLY A 108 39.18 -6.55 -32.00
CA GLY A 108 38.45 -7.68 -31.43
C GLY A 108 37.83 -7.41 -30.06
N ASP A 109 38.38 -6.46 -29.30
CA ASP A 109 37.89 -6.06 -27.96
C ASP A 109 36.67 -5.12 -28.07
N SER A 110 35.55 -5.68 -28.51
CA SER A 110 34.34 -4.92 -28.86
C SER A 110 33.58 -4.36 -27.65
N ASP A 111 33.60 -5.03 -26.50
CA ASP A 111 32.88 -4.60 -25.31
C ASP A 111 33.63 -3.49 -24.57
N ALA A 112 34.95 -3.56 -24.46
CA ALA A 112 35.79 -2.52 -23.88
C ALA A 112 36.04 -1.35 -24.86
N ASP A 113 35.90 -1.59 -26.17
CA ASP A 113 35.97 -0.62 -27.27
C ASP A 113 37.20 0.30 -27.14
N ILE A 114 38.39 -0.30 -27.24
CA ILE A 114 39.66 0.33 -26.85
C ILE A 114 40.27 1.13 -27.99
N ARG A 115 40.89 2.27 -27.64
CA ARG A 115 41.72 3.10 -28.53
C ARG A 115 43.03 3.45 -27.83
N ALA A 116 44.16 3.24 -28.50
CA ALA A 116 45.49 3.36 -27.93
C ALA A 116 46.31 4.47 -28.59
N VAL A 117 46.98 5.29 -27.78
CA VAL A 117 47.95 6.28 -28.23
C VAL A 117 49.34 5.96 -27.69
N VAL A 118 50.34 5.88 -28.57
CA VAL A 118 51.75 5.73 -28.21
C VAL A 118 52.39 7.12 -28.20
N VAL A 119 52.92 7.51 -27.04
CA VAL A 119 53.47 8.85 -26.77
C VAL A 119 54.97 8.80 -26.48
N ARG A 120 55.63 9.96 -26.52
CA ARG A 120 57.05 10.13 -26.17
C ARG A 120 57.38 9.65 -24.75
N ASN A 121 58.62 9.23 -24.52
CA ASN A 121 59.05 8.61 -23.25
C ASN A 121 59.18 9.60 -22.06
N ASP A 122 59.41 10.88 -22.33
CA ASP A 122 59.53 11.94 -21.33
C ASP A 122 58.18 12.54 -20.91
N VAL A 123 57.07 12.01 -21.44
CA VAL A 123 55.72 12.47 -21.06
C VAL A 123 55.45 12.24 -19.57
N THR A 124 54.85 13.23 -18.92
CA THR A 124 54.47 13.13 -17.52
C THR A 124 53.10 12.48 -17.36
N SER A 125 52.87 11.80 -16.22
CA SER A 125 51.54 11.26 -15.89
C SER A 125 50.45 12.33 -15.79
N THR A 126 50.82 13.59 -15.54
CA THR A 126 49.88 14.72 -15.51
C THR A 126 49.43 15.10 -16.92
N GLU A 127 50.35 15.18 -17.87
CA GLU A 127 50.02 15.43 -19.28
C GLU A 127 49.13 14.32 -19.85
N VAL A 128 49.44 13.06 -19.59
CA VAL A 128 48.60 11.93 -20.03
C VAL A 128 47.18 12.01 -19.47
N ARG A 129 47.03 12.38 -18.18
CA ARG A 129 45.73 12.53 -17.52
C ARG A 129 44.90 13.69 -18.06
N GLN A 130 45.54 14.74 -18.58
CA GLN A 130 44.85 15.86 -19.22
C GLN A 130 44.55 15.58 -20.70
N MET A 131 45.45 14.89 -21.38
CA MET A 131 45.34 14.55 -22.80
C MET A 131 44.21 13.53 -23.06
N LEU A 132 44.18 12.42 -22.33
CA LEU A 132 43.27 11.31 -22.62
C LEU A 132 41.79 11.73 -22.60
N PRO A 133 41.28 12.50 -21.61
CA PRO A 133 39.90 12.98 -21.63
C PRO A 133 39.60 13.90 -22.83
N ALA A 134 40.52 14.83 -23.13
CA ALA A 134 40.34 15.77 -24.24
C ALA A 134 40.35 15.05 -25.61
N VAL A 135 41.16 14.00 -25.76
CA VAL A 135 41.14 13.12 -26.93
C VAL A 135 39.83 12.34 -26.99
N ALA A 136 39.41 11.71 -25.88
CA ALA A 136 38.21 10.91 -25.82
C ALA A 136 36.93 11.70 -26.15
N GLU A 137 36.85 12.94 -25.66
CA GLU A 137 35.75 13.86 -25.95
C GLU A 137 35.69 14.22 -27.44
N ARG A 138 36.85 14.48 -28.06
CA ARG A 138 36.93 14.87 -29.47
C ARG A 138 36.74 13.70 -30.44
N VAL A 139 37.14 12.49 -30.06
CA VAL A 139 36.87 11.26 -30.84
C VAL A 139 35.39 10.87 -30.75
N GLY A 140 34.73 11.09 -29.61
CA GLY A 140 33.28 10.92 -29.44
C GLY A 140 32.77 9.46 -29.47
N LYS A 141 33.56 8.50 -29.98
CA LYS A 141 33.27 7.05 -30.04
C LYS A 141 34.41 6.23 -29.42
N GLY A 142 34.11 5.27 -28.56
CA GLY A 142 35.15 4.59 -27.75
C GLY A 142 34.68 4.36 -26.32
N GLY A 143 34.94 3.17 -25.80
CA GLY A 143 34.67 2.78 -24.41
C GLY A 143 35.88 3.02 -23.51
N THR A 144 37.09 2.79 -24.01
CA THR A 144 38.34 2.86 -23.25
C THR A 144 39.45 3.51 -24.06
N TYR A 145 40.18 4.45 -23.46
CA TYR A 145 41.31 5.14 -24.09
C TYR A 145 42.56 4.91 -23.27
N VAL A 146 43.63 4.44 -23.89
CA VAL A 146 44.91 4.14 -23.25
C VAL A 146 46.03 4.93 -23.90
N ALA A 147 46.90 5.50 -23.09
CA ALA A 147 48.17 6.10 -23.51
C ALA A 147 49.32 5.26 -22.94
N ILE A 148 50.32 5.01 -23.77
CA ILE A 148 51.53 4.27 -23.40
C ILE A 148 52.78 4.95 -23.97
N THR A 149 53.87 4.99 -23.22
CA THR A 149 55.15 5.49 -23.71
C THR A 149 55.77 4.55 -24.74
N ALA A 150 56.60 5.08 -25.65
CA ALA A 150 57.25 4.31 -26.72
C ALA A 150 58.14 3.16 -26.21
N ASP A 151 58.74 3.30 -25.03
CA ASP A 151 59.49 2.25 -24.32
C ASP A 151 58.58 1.25 -23.58
N GLY A 152 57.27 1.49 -23.56
CA GLY A 152 56.29 0.68 -22.87
C GLY A 152 56.35 0.78 -21.34
N SER A 153 57.15 1.67 -20.75
CA SER A 153 57.37 1.74 -19.31
C SER A 153 56.17 2.33 -18.55
N ARG A 154 55.50 3.34 -19.11
CA ARG A 154 54.38 4.03 -18.48
C ARG A 154 53.11 3.85 -19.31
N MET A 155 52.04 3.47 -18.63
CA MET A 155 50.71 3.34 -19.21
C MET A 155 49.69 4.04 -18.33
N GLY A 156 48.75 4.74 -18.94
CA GLY A 156 47.58 5.32 -18.28
C GLY A 156 46.36 5.14 -19.15
N ALA A 157 45.20 4.91 -18.54
CA ALA A 157 43.96 4.74 -19.28
C ALA A 157 42.77 5.40 -18.58
N ILE A 158 41.75 5.68 -19.36
CA ILE A 158 40.41 6.08 -18.90
C ILE A 158 39.38 5.19 -19.57
N SER A 159 38.31 4.84 -18.86
CA SER A 159 37.21 4.05 -19.41
C SER A 159 35.88 4.63 -18.98
N LYS A 160 34.87 4.48 -19.84
CA LYS A 160 33.46 4.74 -19.51
C LYS A 160 32.81 3.54 -18.83
N LYS A 161 33.41 2.34 -18.96
CA LYS A 161 32.84 1.07 -18.51
C LYS A 161 33.59 0.43 -17.34
N LEU A 162 34.82 0.87 -17.08
CA LEU A 162 35.66 0.40 -15.97
C LEU A 162 35.96 1.55 -15.00
N ASP A 163 35.97 1.26 -13.71
CA ASP A 163 36.33 2.25 -12.70
C ASP A 163 37.86 2.43 -12.56
N ARG A 164 38.27 3.46 -11.80
CA ARG A 164 39.70 3.78 -11.61
C ARG A 164 40.50 2.62 -10.96
N PRO A 165 40.02 1.99 -9.87
CA PRO A 165 40.68 0.81 -9.30
C PRO A 165 40.88 -0.33 -10.31
N GLU A 166 39.87 -0.65 -11.12
CA GLU A 166 39.94 -1.71 -12.12
C GLU A 166 40.96 -1.40 -13.20
N ILE A 167 40.96 -0.18 -13.73
CA ILE A 167 41.96 0.27 -14.71
C ILE A 167 43.37 0.16 -14.13
N ASN A 168 43.59 0.66 -12.91
CA ASN A 168 44.90 0.60 -12.26
C ASN A 168 45.37 -0.85 -12.09
N GLN A 169 44.47 -1.75 -11.69
CA GLN A 169 44.79 -3.18 -11.58
C GLN A 169 45.21 -3.78 -12.92
N ILE A 170 44.53 -3.44 -14.02
CA ILE A 170 44.88 -3.92 -15.35
C ILE A 170 46.24 -3.36 -15.79
N VAL A 171 46.48 -2.06 -15.59
CA VAL A 171 47.76 -1.39 -15.92
C VAL A 171 48.95 -2.00 -15.18
N THR A 172 48.79 -2.33 -13.89
CA THR A 172 49.82 -2.98 -13.08
C THR A 172 50.08 -4.42 -13.51
N ARG A 173 49.04 -5.18 -13.90
CA ARG A 173 49.21 -6.57 -14.35
C ARG A 173 49.97 -6.71 -15.67
N THR A 174 49.98 -5.67 -16.48
CA THR A 174 50.68 -5.65 -17.78
C THR A 174 52.06 -5.00 -17.68
N GLU A 175 52.48 -4.58 -16.48
CA GLU A 175 53.78 -3.93 -16.26
C GLU A 175 54.95 -4.88 -16.57
N GLY A 176 56.02 -4.33 -17.16
CA GLY A 176 57.20 -5.10 -17.55
C GLY A 176 57.11 -5.82 -18.90
N ALA A 177 55.94 -5.87 -19.54
CA ALA A 177 55.79 -6.40 -20.89
C ALA A 177 56.27 -5.40 -21.96
N PRO A 178 56.87 -5.85 -23.09
CA PRO A 178 57.19 -4.98 -24.21
C PRO A 178 55.94 -4.30 -24.80
N LEU A 179 56.10 -3.11 -25.38
CA LEU A 179 55.02 -2.21 -25.83
C LEU A 179 53.86 -2.95 -26.53
N LYS A 180 54.17 -3.79 -27.52
CA LYS A 180 53.18 -4.59 -28.26
C LYS A 180 52.36 -5.51 -27.35
N GLN A 181 53.04 -6.38 -26.59
CA GLN A 181 52.34 -7.33 -25.71
C GLN A 181 51.58 -6.60 -24.62
N ARG A 182 52.12 -5.48 -24.10
CA ARG A 182 51.49 -4.71 -23.04
C ARG A 182 50.14 -4.13 -23.48
N LEU A 183 50.05 -3.58 -24.69
CA LEU A 183 48.79 -3.06 -25.25
C LEU A 183 47.77 -4.17 -25.50
N ILE A 184 48.18 -5.29 -26.10
CA ILE A 184 47.31 -6.44 -26.38
C ILE A 184 46.78 -7.05 -25.07
N GLN A 185 47.65 -7.25 -24.07
CA GLN A 185 47.25 -7.79 -22.77
C GLN A 185 46.31 -6.85 -22.02
N PHE A 186 46.57 -5.54 -22.08
CA PHE A 186 45.67 -4.54 -21.49
C PHE A 186 44.28 -4.68 -22.09
N GLY A 187 44.19 -4.79 -23.42
CA GLY A 187 42.91 -4.89 -24.10
C GLY A 187 42.11 -6.13 -23.74
N ASN A 188 42.74 -7.30 -23.83
CA ASN A 188 42.13 -8.57 -23.43
C ASN A 188 41.63 -8.57 -21.97
N LEU A 189 42.39 -7.97 -21.05
CA LEU A 189 42.00 -7.89 -19.64
C LEU A 189 40.85 -6.92 -19.40
N ALA A 190 40.84 -5.79 -20.11
CA ALA A 190 39.75 -4.82 -20.06
C ALA A 190 38.45 -5.43 -20.64
N GLU A 191 38.51 -6.11 -21.78
CA GLU A 191 37.39 -6.81 -22.41
C GLU A 191 36.73 -7.80 -21.45
N LYS A 192 37.54 -8.72 -20.90
CA LYS A 192 37.07 -9.74 -19.96
C LYS A 192 36.40 -9.13 -18.73
N LYS A 193 36.90 -7.99 -18.25
CA LYS A 193 36.37 -7.33 -17.06
C LYS A 193 35.00 -6.70 -17.34
N VAL A 194 34.85 -6.00 -18.47
CA VAL A 194 33.58 -5.40 -18.90
C VAL A 194 32.50 -6.47 -19.10
N ASP A 195 32.83 -7.57 -19.76
CA ASP A 195 31.91 -8.69 -20.01
C ASP A 195 31.43 -9.36 -18.70
N SER A 196 32.33 -9.53 -17.72
CA SER A 196 31.97 -10.10 -16.41
C SER A 196 31.03 -9.22 -15.57
N GLY A 197 31.16 -7.89 -15.67
CA GLY A 197 30.30 -6.94 -14.97
C GLY A 197 28.87 -6.91 -15.53
N ALA A 198 28.72 -7.03 -16.86
CA ALA A 198 27.43 -7.02 -17.53
C ALA A 198 26.56 -8.24 -17.18
N ARG A 199 27.16 -9.43 -17.03
CA ARG A 199 26.43 -10.66 -16.69
C ARG A 199 25.94 -10.69 -15.23
N THR A 200 26.68 -10.07 -14.33
CA THR A 200 26.38 -10.09 -12.88
C THR A 200 25.20 -9.18 -12.52
N SER A 201 25.02 -8.06 -13.24
CA SER A 201 23.93 -7.10 -12.97
C SER A 201 22.55 -7.61 -13.38
N ALA A 202 22.46 -8.42 -14.44
CA ALA A 202 21.20 -8.97 -14.92
C ALA A 202 20.58 -10.00 -13.94
N THR A 203 21.40 -10.91 -13.38
CA THR A 203 20.91 -11.97 -12.48
C THR A 203 20.34 -11.43 -11.17
N VAL A 204 20.95 -10.40 -10.60
CA VAL A 204 20.47 -9.77 -9.35
C VAL A 204 19.12 -9.08 -9.57
N GLY A 205 18.93 -8.43 -10.72
CA GLY A 205 17.67 -7.78 -11.08
C GLY A 205 16.50 -8.76 -11.15
N TYR A 206 16.68 -9.92 -11.78
CA TYR A 206 15.61 -10.92 -11.90
C TYR A 206 15.24 -11.58 -10.56
N VAL A 207 16.23 -11.84 -9.69
CA VAL A 207 15.95 -12.40 -8.35
C VAL A 207 15.15 -11.42 -7.50
N LEU A 208 15.54 -10.14 -7.48
CA LEU A 208 14.79 -9.11 -6.74
C LEU A 208 13.37 -8.92 -7.27
N LEU A 209 13.18 -8.93 -8.59
CA LEU A 209 11.84 -8.87 -9.19
C LEU A 209 11.00 -10.11 -8.84
N GLY A 210 11.58 -11.30 -8.85
CA GLY A 210 10.90 -12.53 -8.45
C GLY A 210 10.47 -12.51 -6.98
N VAL A 211 11.35 -12.07 -6.08
CA VAL A 211 11.01 -11.92 -4.65
C VAL A 211 9.91 -10.87 -4.46
N LEU A 212 9.99 -9.72 -5.14
CA LEU A 212 8.96 -8.68 -5.07
C LEU A 212 7.60 -9.21 -5.55
N ALA A 213 7.57 -9.96 -6.66
CA ALA A 213 6.34 -10.55 -7.18
C ALA A 213 5.72 -11.55 -6.18
N LEU A 214 6.53 -12.35 -5.48
CA LEU A 214 6.05 -13.26 -4.44
C LEU A 214 5.48 -12.51 -3.23
N VAL A 215 6.14 -11.43 -2.80
CA VAL A 215 5.64 -10.58 -1.70
C VAL A 215 4.29 -9.96 -2.06
N VAL A 216 4.15 -9.41 -3.27
CA VAL A 216 2.89 -8.85 -3.75
C VAL A 216 1.80 -9.93 -3.82
N ALA A 217 2.11 -11.12 -4.34
CA ALA A 217 1.17 -12.24 -4.39
C ALA A 217 0.72 -12.69 -2.98
N ALA A 218 1.63 -12.72 -2.01
CA ALA A 218 1.32 -13.05 -0.62
C ALA A 218 0.39 -12.00 0.02
N ILE A 219 0.68 -10.70 -0.15
CA ILE A 219 -0.16 -9.61 0.37
C ILE A 219 -1.56 -9.67 -0.25
N VAL A 220 -1.65 -9.85 -1.57
CA VAL A 220 -2.94 -9.99 -2.27
C VAL A 220 -3.70 -11.22 -1.77
N GLY A 221 -3.02 -12.37 -1.61
CA GLY A 221 -3.61 -13.59 -1.07
C GLY A 221 -4.20 -13.40 0.32
N VAL A 222 -3.47 -12.76 1.24
CA VAL A 222 -3.93 -12.43 2.59
C VAL A 222 -5.13 -11.48 2.54
N MET A 223 -5.08 -10.43 1.72
CA MET A 223 -6.17 -9.46 1.58
C MET A 223 -7.46 -10.11 1.06
N LEU A 224 -7.37 -10.98 0.04
CA LEU A 224 -8.52 -11.69 -0.52
C LEU A 224 -9.13 -12.66 0.50
N ASN A 225 -8.29 -13.40 1.24
CA ASN A 225 -8.74 -14.30 2.30
C ASN A 225 -9.42 -13.53 3.46
N ALA A 226 -8.86 -12.39 3.87
CA ALA A 226 -9.46 -11.53 4.88
C ALA A 226 -10.83 -10.98 4.42
N ARG A 227 -10.96 -10.57 3.15
CA ARG A 227 -12.24 -10.14 2.57
C ARG A 227 -13.26 -11.28 2.55
N LYS A 228 -12.85 -12.49 2.18
CA LYS A 228 -13.71 -13.69 2.19
C LYS A 228 -14.21 -13.99 3.60
N LYS A 229 -13.31 -14.08 4.58
CA LYS A 229 -13.68 -14.32 5.99
C LYS A 229 -14.59 -13.22 6.56
N ARG A 230 -14.37 -11.95 6.21
CA ARG A 230 -15.26 -10.85 6.62
C ARG A 230 -16.67 -11.00 6.06
N ARG A 231 -16.80 -11.42 4.79
CA ARG A 231 -18.12 -11.69 4.18
C ARG A 231 -18.83 -12.87 4.83
N GLU A 232 -18.10 -13.95 5.12
CA GLU A 232 -18.66 -15.11 5.81
C GLU A 232 -19.15 -14.77 7.23
N ARG A 233 -18.39 -13.95 7.97
CA ARG A 233 -18.81 -13.45 9.30
C ARG A 233 -20.05 -12.57 9.20
N ALA A 234 -20.05 -11.58 8.31
CA ALA A 234 -21.20 -10.70 8.11
C ALA A 234 -22.46 -11.47 7.68
N ALA A 235 -22.33 -12.53 6.87
CA ALA A 235 -23.44 -13.39 6.51
C ALA A 235 -24.01 -14.14 7.72
N ARG A 236 -23.14 -14.73 8.56
CA ARG A 236 -23.58 -15.42 9.80
C ARG A 236 -24.25 -14.46 10.78
N GLU A 237 -23.67 -13.28 10.98
CA GLU A 237 -24.27 -12.24 11.82
C GLU A 237 -25.66 -11.82 11.31
N MET A 238 -25.83 -11.76 9.98
CA MET A 238 -27.11 -11.46 9.35
C MET A 238 -28.13 -12.60 9.53
N ASP A 239 -27.68 -13.86 9.45
CA ASP A 239 -28.52 -15.04 9.67
C ASP A 239 -29.02 -15.09 11.13
N ASP A 240 -28.13 -14.86 12.10
CA ASP A 240 -28.47 -14.74 13.52
C ASP A 240 -29.50 -13.60 13.76
N LEU A 241 -29.25 -12.42 13.19
CA LEU A 241 -30.19 -11.28 13.26
C LEU A 241 -31.57 -11.64 12.72
N LYS A 242 -31.61 -12.26 11.54
CA LYS A 242 -32.88 -12.71 10.92
C LYS A 242 -33.59 -13.73 11.80
N ALA A 243 -32.88 -14.70 12.36
CA ALA A 243 -33.47 -15.69 13.24
C ALA A 243 -34.10 -15.04 14.49
N GLY A 244 -33.38 -14.11 15.14
CA GLY A 244 -33.91 -13.38 16.30
C GLY A 244 -35.17 -12.58 15.97
N VAL A 245 -35.16 -11.85 14.86
CA VAL A 245 -36.32 -11.05 14.41
C VAL A 245 -37.50 -11.94 14.00
N GLN A 246 -37.24 -13.09 13.36
CA GLN A 246 -38.29 -14.04 13.00
C GLN A 246 -39.01 -14.57 14.24
N GLU A 247 -38.30 -14.87 15.33
CA GLU A 247 -38.92 -15.20 16.62
C GLU A 247 -39.86 -14.08 17.09
N ASP A 248 -39.43 -12.81 16.99
CA ASP A 248 -40.21 -11.65 17.43
C ASP A 248 -41.47 -11.45 16.57
N VAL A 249 -41.36 -11.67 15.26
CA VAL A 249 -42.47 -11.64 14.28
C VAL A 249 -43.46 -12.77 14.57
N THR A 250 -42.97 -13.99 14.79
CA THR A 250 -43.80 -15.14 15.14
C THR A 250 -44.57 -14.88 16.42
N LEU A 251 -43.91 -14.38 17.47
CA LEU A 251 -44.57 -14.07 18.73
C LEU A 251 -45.65 -12.99 18.59
N LEU A 252 -45.45 -11.97 17.75
CA LEU A 252 -46.49 -10.98 17.47
C LEU A 252 -47.67 -11.62 16.70
N GLY A 253 -47.38 -12.46 15.71
CA GLY A 253 -48.42 -13.19 14.97
C GLY A 253 -49.24 -14.12 15.85
N GLU A 254 -48.59 -14.82 16.78
CA GLU A 254 -49.27 -15.65 17.80
C GLU A 254 -50.12 -14.80 18.75
N ASP A 255 -49.63 -13.62 19.14
CA ASP A 255 -50.36 -12.70 20.01
C ASP A 255 -51.64 -12.16 19.36
N ILE A 256 -51.54 -11.79 18.08
CA ILE A 256 -52.65 -11.40 17.21
C ILE A 256 -53.65 -12.57 17.08
N ALA A 257 -53.16 -13.75 16.72
CA ALA A 257 -53.99 -14.92 16.50
C ALA A 257 -54.74 -15.37 17.76
N ARG A 258 -54.16 -15.16 18.95
CA ARG A 258 -54.81 -15.48 20.23
C ARG A 258 -55.98 -14.56 20.56
N LEU A 259 -55.93 -13.30 20.13
CA LEU A 259 -57.03 -12.35 20.37
C LEU A 259 -58.25 -12.66 19.50
N ASP A 260 -58.03 -13.17 18.28
CA ASP A 260 -59.05 -13.65 17.32
C ASP A 260 -60.29 -12.74 17.24
N LEU A 261 -60.07 -11.43 17.07
CA LEU A 261 -61.14 -10.44 17.10
C LEU A 261 -61.96 -10.48 15.80
N PRO A 262 -63.30 -10.63 15.85
CA PRO A 262 -64.16 -10.62 14.67
C PRO A 262 -64.31 -9.18 14.11
N VAL A 263 -63.31 -8.72 13.36
CA VAL A 263 -63.22 -7.35 12.80
C VAL A 263 -64.43 -6.95 11.95
N MET A 264 -65.14 -7.94 11.38
CA MET A 264 -66.30 -7.73 10.52
C MET A 264 -67.62 -7.57 11.29
N ASP A 265 -67.61 -7.73 12.61
CA ASP A 265 -68.79 -7.50 13.45
C ASP A 265 -69.15 -6.00 13.42
N SER A 266 -70.41 -5.67 13.10
CA SER A 266 -70.89 -4.30 13.08
C SER A 266 -70.96 -3.67 14.47
N ASP A 267 -71.03 -4.49 15.52
CA ASP A 267 -71.17 -4.04 16.90
C ASP A 267 -69.82 -3.73 17.56
N LEU A 268 -68.71 -4.08 16.90
CA LEU A 268 -67.36 -3.76 17.36
C LEU A 268 -67.08 -2.26 17.24
N ASP A 269 -66.74 -1.65 18.38
CA ASP A 269 -66.32 -0.26 18.51
C ASP A 269 -65.31 0.15 17.40
N PRO A 270 -65.58 1.24 16.64
CA PRO A 270 -64.74 1.64 15.52
C PRO A 270 -63.27 1.89 15.88
N ASP A 271 -63.00 2.45 17.06
CA ASP A 271 -61.63 2.71 17.49
C ASP A 271 -60.89 1.41 17.81
N THR A 272 -61.56 0.47 18.48
CA THR A 272 -61.03 -0.87 18.77
C THR A 272 -60.68 -1.62 17.49
N ARG A 273 -61.56 -1.54 16.49
CA ARG A 273 -61.33 -2.08 15.16
C ARG A 273 -60.10 -1.44 14.50
N ALA A 274 -60.00 -0.11 14.53
CA ALA A 274 -58.89 0.62 13.94
C ALA A 274 -57.55 0.30 14.61
N ASP A 275 -57.52 0.11 15.94
CA ASP A 275 -56.31 -0.32 16.64
C ASP A 275 -55.90 -1.74 16.24
N TYR A 276 -56.85 -2.68 16.17
CA TYR A 276 -56.55 -4.05 15.75
C TYR A 276 -56.07 -4.13 14.30
N GLU A 277 -56.68 -3.38 13.37
CA GLU A 277 -56.22 -3.26 11.99
C GLU A 277 -54.80 -2.68 11.91
N ARG A 278 -54.46 -1.70 12.76
CA ARG A 278 -53.09 -1.16 12.84
C ARG A 278 -52.08 -2.19 13.36
N ALA A 279 -52.47 -3.05 14.30
CA ALA A 279 -51.64 -4.16 14.74
C ALA A 279 -51.37 -5.18 13.60
N MET A 280 -52.41 -5.58 12.87
CA MET A 280 -52.31 -6.47 11.71
C MET A 280 -51.39 -5.91 10.62
N ASN A 281 -51.60 -4.64 10.25
CA ASN A 281 -50.77 -3.94 9.26
C ASN A 281 -49.29 -3.86 9.71
N SER A 282 -49.06 -3.69 11.01
CA SER A 282 -47.70 -3.64 11.56
C SER A 282 -47.02 -5.01 11.53
N TYR A 283 -47.76 -6.10 11.79
CA TYR A 283 -47.27 -7.47 11.60
C TYR A 283 -46.92 -7.76 10.14
N ASP A 284 -47.79 -7.41 9.20
CA ASP A 284 -47.53 -7.58 7.76
C ASP A 284 -46.31 -6.76 7.29
N ARG A 285 -46.16 -5.53 7.82
CA ARG A 285 -44.98 -4.70 7.58
C ARG A 285 -43.72 -5.32 8.17
N ALA A 286 -43.78 -5.87 9.39
CA ALA A 286 -42.64 -6.54 10.02
C ALA A 286 -42.21 -7.78 9.22
N LYS A 287 -43.18 -8.62 8.81
CA LYS A 287 -42.93 -9.81 7.99
C LYS A 287 -42.28 -9.46 6.65
N SER A 288 -42.92 -8.58 5.87
CA SER A 288 -42.40 -8.18 4.55
C SER A 288 -41.05 -7.45 4.64
N SER A 289 -40.79 -6.70 5.71
CA SER A 289 -39.49 -6.04 5.92
C SER A 289 -38.40 -7.04 6.32
N THR A 290 -38.74 -8.07 7.10
CA THR A 290 -37.83 -9.18 7.43
C THR A 290 -37.40 -9.94 6.17
N GLU A 291 -38.34 -10.21 5.28
CA GLU A 291 -38.08 -10.90 4.01
C GLU A 291 -37.15 -10.09 3.10
N ARG A 292 -37.36 -8.76 3.01
CA ARG A 292 -36.55 -7.84 2.19
C ARG A 292 -35.18 -7.50 2.78
N ALA A 293 -35.01 -7.63 4.10
CA ALA A 293 -33.79 -7.19 4.78
C ALA A 293 -32.54 -7.90 4.23
N ALA A 294 -31.56 -7.11 3.79
CA ALA A 294 -30.31 -7.60 3.21
C ALA A 294 -29.08 -7.18 4.04
N ARG A 295 -29.25 -6.21 4.92
CA ARG A 295 -28.19 -5.68 5.79
C ARG A 295 -28.73 -5.45 7.21
N PRO A 296 -27.86 -5.42 8.23
CA PRO A 296 -28.29 -5.17 9.61
C PRO A 296 -29.09 -3.87 9.78
N GLN A 297 -28.77 -2.82 9.02
CA GLN A 297 -29.47 -1.54 9.09
C GLN A 297 -30.95 -1.64 8.72
N ASP A 298 -31.31 -2.59 7.86
CA ASP A 298 -32.69 -2.79 7.43
C ASP A 298 -33.57 -3.35 8.60
N MET A 299 -32.96 -3.88 9.66
CA MET A 299 -33.67 -4.40 10.85
C MET A 299 -34.32 -3.31 11.71
N GLN A 300 -33.92 -2.06 11.51
CA GLN A 300 -34.54 -0.91 12.18
C GLN A 300 -36.02 -0.79 11.76
N GLU A 301 -36.32 -0.90 10.46
CA GLU A 301 -37.69 -0.86 9.93
C GLU A 301 -38.54 -2.02 10.50
N VAL A 302 -37.93 -3.20 10.62
CA VAL A 302 -38.62 -4.39 11.13
C VAL A 302 -39.00 -4.21 12.60
N THR A 303 -38.06 -3.80 13.44
CA THR A 303 -38.27 -3.68 14.88
C THR A 303 -39.15 -2.50 15.24
N THR A 304 -39.13 -1.40 14.47
CA THR A 304 -40.14 -0.34 14.59
C THR A 304 -41.55 -0.85 14.26
N ALA A 305 -41.71 -1.70 13.23
CA ALA A 305 -43.00 -2.33 12.94
C ALA A 305 -43.45 -3.30 14.04
N LEU A 306 -42.53 -4.06 14.63
CA LEU A 306 -42.84 -4.94 15.76
C LEU A 306 -43.28 -4.13 16.99
N GLU A 307 -42.62 -3.00 17.27
CA GLU A 307 -42.99 -2.10 18.36
C GLU A 307 -44.39 -1.49 18.15
N ASP A 308 -44.66 -0.93 16.97
CA ASP A 308 -45.99 -0.43 16.59
C ASP A 308 -47.06 -1.50 16.81
N GLY A 309 -46.82 -2.72 16.32
CA GLY A 309 -47.76 -3.83 16.44
C GLY A 309 -48.09 -4.18 17.89
N ARG A 310 -47.08 -4.23 18.76
CA ARG A 310 -47.26 -4.54 20.19
C ARG A 310 -47.99 -3.43 20.94
N TYR A 311 -47.73 -2.17 20.60
CA TYR A 311 -48.48 -1.04 21.14
C TYR A 311 -49.97 -1.15 20.76
N TYR A 312 -50.28 -1.35 19.48
CA TYR A 312 -51.67 -1.43 19.02
C TYR A 312 -52.40 -2.65 19.58
N MET A 313 -51.74 -3.80 19.73
CA MET A 313 -52.33 -4.95 20.43
C MET A 313 -52.67 -4.64 21.89
N THR A 314 -51.84 -3.85 22.56
CA THR A 314 -52.11 -3.41 23.94
C THR A 314 -53.30 -2.43 23.97
N ALA A 315 -53.36 -1.48 23.04
CA ALA A 315 -54.47 -0.53 22.90
C ALA A 315 -55.80 -1.24 22.62
N THR A 316 -55.82 -2.23 21.70
CA THR A 316 -57.01 -3.03 21.40
C THR A 316 -57.51 -3.75 22.66
N ARG A 317 -56.62 -4.39 23.43
CA ARG A 317 -57.02 -5.08 24.67
C ARG A 317 -57.57 -4.13 25.72
N ALA A 318 -56.96 -2.96 25.90
CA ALA A 318 -57.46 -1.96 26.84
C ALA A 318 -58.88 -1.53 26.48
N ARG A 319 -59.16 -1.23 25.21
CA ARG A 319 -60.51 -0.87 24.77
C ARG A 319 -61.52 -2.00 24.95
N LEU A 320 -61.16 -3.23 24.61
CA LEU A 320 -62.02 -4.40 24.83
C LEU A 320 -62.35 -4.63 26.31
N ALA A 321 -61.42 -4.29 27.22
CA ALA A 321 -61.63 -4.35 28.66
C ALA A 321 -62.40 -3.14 29.22
N GLY A 322 -62.63 -2.09 28.42
CA GLY A 322 -63.18 -0.81 28.89
C GLY A 322 -62.17 0.04 29.67
N ASP A 323 -60.89 -0.31 29.61
CA ASP A 323 -59.80 0.41 30.24
C ASP A 323 -59.35 1.60 29.37
N PRO A 324 -58.79 2.66 29.96
CA PRO A 324 -58.13 3.73 29.21
C PRO A 324 -57.00 3.18 28.34
N VAL A 325 -56.90 3.65 27.09
CA VAL A 325 -55.77 3.31 26.21
C VAL A 325 -54.47 3.83 26.83
N PRO A 326 -53.44 2.98 27.00
CA PRO A 326 -52.16 3.41 27.58
C PRO A 326 -51.48 4.51 26.77
N GLU A 327 -50.79 5.42 27.45
CA GLU A 327 -49.88 6.35 26.79
C GLU A 327 -48.80 5.58 26.02
N ARG A 328 -48.43 6.09 24.85
CA ARG A 328 -47.38 5.48 24.03
C ARG A 328 -46.00 5.77 24.61
N ARG A 329 -45.56 4.88 25.51
CA ARG A 329 -44.22 4.86 26.10
C ARG A 329 -43.29 3.93 25.33
N ALA A 330 -41.98 4.10 25.54
CA ALA A 330 -40.97 3.17 25.05
C ALA A 330 -41.29 1.73 25.46
N PRO A 331 -40.96 0.72 24.63
CA PRO A 331 -41.16 -0.68 24.98
C PRO A 331 -40.30 -1.07 26.19
N CYS A 332 -40.64 -2.18 26.85
CA CYS A 332 -39.85 -2.69 27.96
C CYS A 332 -38.38 -2.87 27.54
N PHE A 333 -37.46 -2.29 28.32
CA PHE A 333 -36.03 -2.35 28.11
C PHE A 333 -35.49 -3.77 28.20
N PHE A 334 -35.99 -4.58 29.14
CA PHE A 334 -35.48 -5.94 29.36
C PHE A 334 -35.88 -6.88 28.24
N ASN A 335 -37.14 -6.81 27.82
CA ASN A 335 -37.65 -7.54 26.68
C ASN A 335 -38.67 -6.69 25.89
N PRO A 336 -38.30 -6.15 24.72
CA PRO A 336 -39.22 -5.38 23.89
C PRO A 336 -40.47 -6.15 23.45
N GLN A 337 -40.45 -7.49 23.53
CA GLN A 337 -41.60 -8.33 23.25
C GLN A 337 -42.74 -8.15 24.27
N HIS A 338 -42.47 -7.62 25.47
CA HIS A 338 -43.49 -7.37 26.49
C HIS A 338 -44.41 -6.19 26.15
N GLY A 339 -44.09 -5.40 25.12
CA GLY A 339 -44.88 -4.23 24.73
C GLY A 339 -44.51 -2.97 25.53
N PRO A 340 -45.41 -1.98 25.62
CA PRO A 340 -45.11 -0.68 26.20
C PRO A 340 -44.77 -0.78 27.69
N SER A 341 -43.84 0.05 28.14
CA SER A 341 -43.53 0.20 29.57
C SER A 341 -44.66 0.89 30.33
N VAL A 342 -44.73 0.68 31.63
CA VAL A 342 -45.69 1.35 32.53
C VAL A 342 -45.00 2.32 33.49
N GLN A 343 -43.71 2.10 33.77
CA GLN A 343 -42.89 2.96 34.61
C GLN A 343 -41.41 2.80 34.27
N ASP A 344 -40.58 3.71 34.76
CA ASP A 344 -39.13 3.58 34.68
C ASP A 344 -38.57 3.05 36.01
N VAL A 345 -37.61 2.13 35.94
CA VAL A 345 -36.94 1.56 37.12
C VAL A 345 -35.43 1.84 37.06
N THR A 346 -34.82 2.05 38.22
CA THR A 346 -33.36 2.17 38.31
C THR A 346 -32.74 0.78 38.32
N TRP A 347 -31.94 0.47 37.30
CA TRP A 347 -31.30 -0.83 37.15
C TRP A 347 -29.88 -0.71 36.59
N ALA A 348 -29.00 -1.65 36.97
CA ALA A 348 -27.65 -1.78 36.43
C ALA A 348 -27.43 -3.21 35.96
N PRO A 349 -26.82 -3.44 34.78
CA PRO A 349 -26.31 -4.75 34.45
C PRO A 349 -25.15 -5.11 35.38
N PRO A 350 -24.80 -6.40 35.55
CA PRO A 350 -23.63 -6.81 36.33
C PRO A 350 -22.36 -6.05 35.93
N GLY A 351 -21.72 -5.37 36.89
CA GLY A 351 -20.52 -4.54 36.66
C GLY A 351 -20.77 -3.22 35.93
N GLY A 352 -22.03 -2.88 35.64
CA GLY A 352 -22.43 -1.65 34.96
C GLY A 352 -22.86 -0.53 35.90
N VAL A 353 -23.23 0.59 35.29
CA VAL A 353 -23.74 1.78 36.00
C VAL A 353 -25.27 1.75 36.04
N ALA A 354 -25.83 2.09 37.19
CA ALA A 354 -27.27 2.20 37.39
C ALA A 354 -27.88 3.31 36.52
N ARG A 355 -29.00 3.01 35.86
CA ARG A 355 -29.71 3.91 34.96
C ARG A 355 -31.21 3.72 35.10
N SER A 356 -31.96 4.77 34.83
CA SER A 356 -33.42 4.69 34.70
C SER A 356 -33.75 4.07 33.34
N VAL A 357 -34.46 2.94 33.33
CA VAL A 357 -34.87 2.23 32.11
C VAL A 357 -36.38 1.96 32.12
N PRO A 358 -37.06 2.07 30.96
CA PRO A 358 -38.49 1.78 30.86
C PRO A 358 -38.76 0.29 31.04
N ALA A 359 -39.72 -0.08 31.88
CA ALA A 359 -40.06 -1.47 32.15
C ALA A 359 -41.57 -1.72 32.10
N CYS A 360 -41.97 -2.90 31.60
CA CYS A 360 -43.35 -3.36 31.74
C CYS A 360 -43.65 -3.67 33.23
N ALA A 361 -44.91 -3.84 33.58
CA ALA A 361 -45.31 -4.06 34.97
C ALA A 361 -44.56 -5.24 35.62
N ALA A 362 -44.44 -6.37 34.91
CA ALA A 362 -43.81 -7.58 35.43
C ALA A 362 -42.29 -7.40 35.67
N ASP A 363 -41.56 -6.86 34.70
CA ASP A 363 -40.12 -6.66 34.85
C ASP A 363 -39.79 -5.55 35.85
N ALA A 364 -40.64 -4.51 35.89
CA ALA A 364 -40.49 -3.45 36.89
C ALA A 364 -40.67 -4.01 38.30
N GLU A 365 -41.65 -4.90 38.50
CA GLU A 365 -41.85 -5.58 39.77
C GLU A 365 -40.69 -6.51 40.13
N ALA A 366 -40.17 -7.28 39.16
CA ALA A 366 -39.00 -8.14 39.36
C ALA A 366 -37.80 -7.32 39.86
N VAL A 367 -37.45 -6.24 39.16
CA VAL A 367 -36.33 -5.36 39.53
C VAL A 367 -36.53 -4.75 40.91
N LEU A 368 -37.73 -4.23 41.21
CA LEU A 368 -38.02 -3.61 42.51
C LEU A 368 -37.98 -4.61 43.67
N ARG A 369 -38.26 -5.90 43.40
CA ARG A 369 -38.14 -6.99 44.38
C ARG A 369 -36.72 -7.58 44.45
N GLY A 370 -35.76 -7.06 43.66
CA GLY A 370 -34.39 -7.56 43.61
C GLY A 370 -34.23 -8.88 42.85
N SER A 371 -35.23 -9.28 42.07
CA SER A 371 -35.18 -10.44 41.18
C SER A 371 -34.67 -10.05 39.79
N ASP A 372 -34.18 -11.02 39.03
CA ASP A 372 -33.81 -10.80 37.64
C ASP A 372 -35.06 -10.56 36.76
N PRO A 373 -35.08 -9.51 35.93
CA PRO A 373 -36.13 -9.31 34.93
C PRO A 373 -36.02 -10.34 33.81
N ASP A 374 -37.10 -10.54 33.04
CA ASP A 374 -37.06 -11.43 31.89
C ASP A 374 -36.41 -10.71 30.69
N VAL A 375 -35.20 -11.13 30.37
CA VAL A 375 -34.33 -10.47 29.39
C VAL A 375 -34.45 -11.13 28.02
N ARG A 376 -34.62 -10.31 26.98
CA ARG A 376 -34.61 -10.78 25.59
C ARG A 376 -33.23 -11.30 25.19
N MET A 377 -33.14 -12.63 25.09
CA MET A 377 -31.96 -13.35 24.64
C MET A 377 -32.00 -13.63 23.14
N VAL A 378 -31.12 -13.02 22.34
CA VAL A 378 -31.05 -13.18 20.87
C VAL A 378 -29.94 -14.16 20.46
N PRO A 379 -30.04 -14.84 19.31
CA PRO A 379 -29.01 -15.77 18.87
C PRO A 379 -27.76 -15.00 18.42
N VAL A 380 -26.57 -15.45 18.81
CA VAL A 380 -25.29 -14.93 18.28
C VAL A 380 -24.25 -16.04 18.28
N GLY A 381 -23.68 -16.34 17.12
CA GLY A 381 -22.54 -17.27 17.00
C GLY A 381 -22.83 -18.68 17.51
N GLY A 382 -24.09 -19.13 17.43
CA GLY A 382 -24.54 -20.43 17.95
C GLY A 382 -24.92 -20.46 19.44
N GLY A 383 -24.74 -19.34 20.17
CA GLY A 383 -25.23 -19.17 21.53
C GLY A 383 -26.39 -18.17 21.60
N ARG A 384 -26.84 -17.83 22.82
CA ARG A 384 -27.78 -16.74 23.05
C ARG A 384 -27.23 -15.75 24.08
N GLN A 385 -27.50 -14.48 23.87
CA GLN A 385 -27.09 -13.41 24.78
C GLN A 385 -28.13 -12.29 24.82
N PRO A 386 -28.13 -11.43 25.86
CA PRO A 386 -29.01 -10.27 25.89
C PRO A 386 -28.84 -9.42 24.63
N TYR A 387 -29.93 -8.89 24.07
CA TYR A 387 -29.86 -8.19 22.79
C TYR A 387 -28.92 -6.98 22.77
N TRP A 388 -28.73 -6.30 23.91
CA TRP A 388 -27.76 -5.22 24.06
C TRP A 388 -26.29 -5.69 24.11
N ASN A 389 -26.05 -6.98 24.37
CA ASN A 389 -24.72 -7.59 24.33
C ASN A 389 -24.42 -8.25 22.97
N ALA A 390 -25.40 -8.29 22.04
CA ALA A 390 -25.32 -9.04 20.79
C ALA A 390 -24.37 -8.48 19.72
N GLY A 391 -23.54 -7.50 20.09
CA GLY A 391 -22.54 -6.90 19.21
C GLY A 391 -23.10 -5.81 18.29
N PRO A 392 -22.23 -5.14 17.52
CA PRO A 392 -22.59 -3.96 16.74
C PRO A 392 -23.59 -4.25 15.61
N ALA A 393 -23.67 -5.49 15.11
CA ALA A 393 -24.64 -5.88 14.11
C ALA A 393 -26.10 -5.76 14.63
N TYR A 394 -26.33 -5.92 15.93
CA TYR A 394 -27.64 -5.76 16.58
C TYR A 394 -28.00 -4.30 16.91
N ALA A 395 -27.10 -3.34 16.70
CA ALA A 395 -27.39 -1.95 17.01
C ALA A 395 -28.62 -1.39 16.26
N PRO A 396 -28.84 -1.65 14.95
CA PRO A 396 -30.04 -1.19 14.26
C PRO A 396 -31.31 -1.94 14.70
N TYR A 397 -31.19 -3.23 15.08
CA TYR A 397 -32.27 -4.01 15.68
C TYR A 397 -32.74 -3.38 16.99
N ALA A 398 -31.80 -3.09 17.90
CA ALA A 398 -32.14 -2.39 19.14
C ALA A 398 -32.67 -0.99 18.84
N GLY A 399 -32.02 -0.25 17.93
CA GLY A 399 -32.38 1.11 17.58
C GLY A 399 -33.82 1.25 17.08
N GLY A 400 -34.34 0.30 16.29
CA GLY A 400 -35.70 0.40 15.77
C GLY A 400 -36.80 0.31 16.83
N TYR A 401 -36.57 -0.38 17.96
CA TYR A 401 -37.49 -0.38 19.10
C TYR A 401 -37.54 0.97 19.84
N TYR A 402 -36.43 1.72 19.88
CA TYR A 402 -36.29 2.90 20.75
C TYR A 402 -36.13 4.24 20.01
N GLN A 403 -36.06 4.24 18.67
CA GLN A 403 -35.81 5.44 17.86
C GLN A 403 -36.81 6.58 18.14
N GLY A 404 -38.10 6.24 18.30
CA GLY A 404 -39.16 7.22 18.56
C GLY A 404 -39.12 7.85 19.96
N TYR A 405 -38.26 7.36 20.85
CA TYR A 405 -38.27 7.66 22.29
C TYR A 405 -36.96 8.30 22.77
N GLY A 406 -36.21 8.98 21.88
CA GLY A 406 -34.90 9.56 22.20
C GLY A 406 -33.78 8.53 22.28
N GLY A 407 -33.93 7.38 21.58
CA GLY A 407 -33.17 6.13 21.72
C GLY A 407 -31.64 6.16 21.62
N VAL A 408 -31.02 7.32 21.41
CA VAL A 408 -29.56 7.45 21.57
C VAL A 408 -29.16 7.45 23.04
N ASP A 409 -29.89 8.07 23.97
CA ASP A 409 -29.43 8.15 25.37
C ASP A 409 -29.65 6.86 26.16
N LEU A 410 -30.72 6.11 25.84
CA LEU A 410 -31.05 4.82 26.47
C LEU A 410 -30.10 3.68 26.06
N LEU A 411 -29.71 3.62 24.78
CA LEU A 411 -28.88 2.54 24.25
C LEU A 411 -27.39 2.89 24.16
N SER A 412 -27.02 4.15 23.88
CA SER A 412 -25.61 4.52 23.68
C SER A 412 -24.78 4.31 24.94
N GLY A 413 -25.35 4.56 26.13
CA GLY A 413 -24.65 4.35 27.40
C GLY A 413 -24.36 2.88 27.74
N MET A 414 -25.13 1.93 27.20
CA MET A 414 -25.02 0.50 27.49
C MET A 414 -24.23 -0.26 26.42
N LEU A 415 -24.34 0.14 25.15
CA LEU A 415 -23.54 -0.39 24.04
C LEU A 415 -22.07 0.05 24.09
N ILE A 416 -21.73 1.15 24.78
CA ILE A 416 -20.34 1.58 24.97
C ILE A 416 -19.53 0.57 25.81
N GLY A 417 -20.18 -0.15 26.75
CA GLY A 417 -19.51 -1.17 27.57
C GLY A 417 -18.97 -2.34 26.74
N THR A 418 -19.71 -2.78 25.72
CA THR A 418 -19.25 -3.82 24.80
C THR A 418 -18.27 -3.28 23.77
N ALA A 419 -18.35 -2.00 23.36
CA ALA A 419 -17.34 -1.39 22.50
C ALA A 419 -15.98 -1.23 23.20
N LEU A 420 -15.93 -0.79 24.46
CA LEU A 420 -14.69 -0.80 25.25
C LEU A 420 -14.23 -2.23 25.56
N GLY A 421 -15.15 -3.15 25.87
CA GLY A 421 -14.83 -4.57 26.03
C GLY A 421 -14.31 -5.23 24.76
N SER A 422 -14.67 -4.74 23.57
CA SER A 422 -14.18 -5.24 22.27
C SER A 422 -12.86 -4.58 21.86
N ILE A 423 -12.62 -3.34 22.28
CA ILE A 423 -11.37 -2.61 22.04
C ILE A 423 -10.26 -3.08 22.99
N TRP A 424 -10.60 -3.45 24.23
CA TRP A 424 -9.68 -4.04 25.21
C TRP A 424 -9.65 -5.59 25.18
N GLY A 425 -10.75 -6.25 24.81
CA GLY A 425 -10.84 -7.71 24.67
C GLY A 425 -10.50 -8.25 23.28
N GLY A 426 -10.10 -7.38 22.35
CA GLY A 426 -9.66 -7.72 21.00
C GLY A 426 -8.19 -8.18 20.88
N GLY A 427 -7.47 -8.27 22.00
CA GLY A 427 -6.09 -8.77 22.04
C GLY A 427 -5.65 -8.99 23.47
N PHE A 428 -5.42 -10.26 23.85
CA PHE A 428 -4.99 -10.74 25.17
C PHE A 428 -6.00 -10.61 26.33
N GLY A 429 -6.62 -11.74 26.69
CA GLY A 429 -7.08 -12.01 28.06
C GLY A 429 -8.58 -12.25 28.21
N GLY A 430 -8.96 -13.44 28.69
CA GLY A 430 -10.32 -13.67 29.20
C GLY A 430 -10.88 -15.09 29.03
N GLY A 431 -10.06 -16.13 29.21
CA GLY A 431 -10.60 -17.44 29.55
C GLY A 431 -11.05 -17.43 31.02
N PHE A 432 -12.32 -17.70 31.26
CA PHE A 432 -12.82 -18.17 32.57
C PHE A 432 -13.99 -19.13 32.33
N GLY A 433 -13.78 -20.41 32.63
CA GLY A 433 -14.85 -21.41 32.65
C GLY A 433 -14.46 -22.87 32.37
N GLY A 434 -13.56 -23.43 33.20
CA GLY A 434 -13.49 -24.84 33.64
C GLY A 434 -13.68 -26.02 32.67
N GLY A 435 -12.64 -26.85 32.55
CA GLY A 435 -12.74 -28.23 32.09
C GLY A 435 -11.38 -28.87 31.86
N ASP A 436 -10.96 -29.73 32.78
CA ASP A 436 -9.73 -30.52 32.75
C ASP A 436 -9.46 -31.22 31.41
N GLY A 437 -8.19 -31.21 30.99
CA GLY A 437 -7.74 -31.98 29.83
C GLY A 437 -6.32 -31.61 29.40
N ASP A 438 -5.35 -32.41 29.83
CA ASP A 438 -3.98 -32.46 29.34
C ASP A 438 -3.86 -32.25 27.83
N ILE A 439 -3.20 -31.16 27.40
CA ILE A 439 -2.39 -31.14 26.17
C ILE A 439 -1.11 -30.35 26.45
N GLY A 440 -0.06 -31.10 26.80
CA GLY A 440 1.31 -30.63 26.75
C GLY A 440 1.82 -30.45 25.31
N GLY A 441 2.81 -29.56 25.16
CA GLY A 441 3.51 -29.27 23.91
C GLY A 441 3.63 -27.75 23.73
N GLY A 442 4.62 -27.07 24.29
CA GLY A 442 6.02 -27.28 23.95
C GLY A 442 6.35 -26.47 22.70
N TRP A 443 6.42 -25.14 22.84
CA TRP A 443 6.96 -24.25 21.81
C TRP A 443 7.96 -23.30 22.45
N ASP A 444 9.21 -23.72 22.29
CA ASP A 444 10.45 -23.03 22.53
C ASP A 444 10.56 -21.83 21.58
N PHE A 445 10.49 -20.61 22.13
CA PHE A 445 11.04 -19.43 21.47
C PHE A 445 12.14 -18.89 22.37
N GLY A 446 13.37 -19.20 21.93
CA GLY A 446 14.60 -18.79 22.56
C GLY A 446 14.67 -17.28 22.75
N GLY A 447 15.09 -16.92 23.96
CA GLY A 447 15.48 -15.57 24.32
C GLY A 447 16.70 -15.11 23.54
N GLY A 448 16.67 -13.83 23.18
CA GLY A 448 17.81 -13.08 22.67
C GLY A 448 17.62 -11.61 23.06
N ASP A 449 18.52 -11.15 23.92
CA ASP A 449 18.97 -9.76 24.12
C ASP A 449 17.94 -8.63 24.21
N PHE A 450 17.60 -8.26 25.44
CA PHE A 450 17.52 -6.85 25.83
C PHE A 450 18.23 -6.64 27.18
N GLY A 451 19.53 -6.37 27.09
CA GLY A 451 20.32 -5.83 28.20
C GLY A 451 20.38 -4.30 28.14
N GLY A 452 20.33 -3.67 29.32
CA GLY A 452 20.54 -2.24 29.57
C GLY A 452 19.27 -1.58 30.10
N GLY A 453 19.06 -1.34 31.39
CA GLY A 453 20.01 -0.84 32.39
C GLY A 453 19.73 0.66 32.59
N GLY A 454 19.06 1.01 33.68
CA GLY A 454 18.72 2.40 33.99
C GLY A 454 17.74 2.54 35.15
N ASP A 455 18.29 2.43 36.36
CA ASP A 455 17.70 2.92 37.61
C ASP A 455 17.15 4.34 37.47
N PHE A 456 15.89 4.56 37.87
CA PHE A 456 15.47 5.79 38.53
C PHE A 456 14.46 5.45 39.61
N GLY A 457 14.97 5.35 40.83
CA GLY A 457 14.18 5.27 42.06
C GLY A 457 13.70 6.62 42.57
N GLY A 458 12.86 6.56 43.60
CA GLY A 458 12.43 7.66 44.45
C GLY A 458 11.04 8.19 44.07
N GLY A 459 9.95 7.91 44.79
CA GLY A 459 9.84 7.93 46.25
C GLY A 459 9.68 9.38 46.71
N GLY A 460 8.44 9.86 46.80
CA GLY A 460 8.13 11.25 47.11
C GLY A 460 6.67 11.44 47.49
N ASP A 461 6.38 11.08 48.74
CA ASP A 461 5.19 11.38 49.52
C ASP A 461 5.00 12.91 49.64
N PHE A 462 3.81 13.43 49.33
CA PHE A 462 3.37 14.77 49.75
C PHE A 462 1.85 14.78 49.94
N GLY A 463 1.43 14.37 51.14
CA GLY A 463 0.21 14.85 51.75
C GLY A 463 0.41 16.21 52.43
N GLY A 464 -0.67 17.00 52.48
CA GLY A 464 -0.85 18.16 53.37
C GLY A 464 -0.95 19.51 52.65
N PHE A 465 -2.18 19.96 52.34
CA PHE A 465 -3.00 20.90 53.13
C PHE A 465 -4.33 21.17 52.42
#